data_AF-A0A6V7V500-F1
#
_entry.id   AF-A0A6V7V500-F1
#
_cell.length_a   1.000
_cell.length_b   1.000
_cell.length_c   1.000
_cell.angle_alpha   90.00
_cell.angle_beta   90.00
_cell.angle_gamma   90.00
#
_symmetry.space_group_name_H-M   'P 1'
#
loop_
_entity.id
_entity.type
_entity.pdbx_description
1 polymer ?
#
loop_
_entity_poly.entity_id
_entity_poly.type
_entity_poly.pdbx_seq_one_letter_code
_entity_poly.pdbx_strand_id
1 'polypeptide(L)'
;MSRRTRKCRKDIGDYHIDKYWDNLILQFLHKVLELESEMWRLSTLGGAVSAMGFFSEKFVKAALRVSLRQLKIAQILGDPISIARCYLYISLGLAQDGHFKKAITTVRGIWKENIISLHSEFLKNCTLGVWMTIKWIKTREKNIFKLS
;
A
#
# COMPACT_ATOMS: atom_id res chain seq x y z
N MET A 1 -8.74 -46.87 61.26
CA MET A 1 -8.76 -46.75 59.79
C MET A 1 -9.17 -45.34 59.41
N SER A 2 -8.27 -44.53 58.84
CA SER A 2 -8.60 -43.49 57.87
C SER A 2 -7.29 -42.88 57.35
N ARG A 3 -6.73 -43.50 56.30
CA ARG A 3 -5.64 -42.89 55.53
C ARG A 3 -6.28 -41.82 54.64
N ARG A 4 -6.21 -40.55 55.04
CA ARG A 4 -6.43 -39.44 54.10
C ARG A 4 -5.32 -39.48 53.07
N THR A 5 -5.62 -40.04 51.91
CA THR A 5 -4.80 -39.92 50.70
C THR A 5 -4.73 -38.44 50.35
N ARG A 6 -3.56 -37.83 50.62
CA ARG A 6 -3.22 -36.52 50.04
C ARG A 6 -3.20 -36.73 48.53
N LYS A 7 -4.27 -36.32 47.87
CA LYS A 7 -4.34 -36.22 46.42
C LYS A 7 -3.30 -35.17 46.04
N CYS A 8 -2.11 -35.59 45.63
CA CYS A 8 -1.17 -34.72 44.93
C CYS A 8 -1.92 -34.23 43.69
N ARG A 9 -2.47 -33.01 43.77
CA ARG A 9 -2.78 -32.24 42.58
C ARG A 9 -1.43 -32.07 41.92
N LYS A 10 -1.20 -32.75 40.79
CA LYS A 10 -0.10 -32.39 39.92
C LYS A 10 -0.42 -30.97 39.49
N ASP A 11 0.31 -30.01 40.05
CA ASP A 11 0.27 -28.64 39.59
C ASP A 11 0.55 -28.71 38.09
N ILE A 12 -0.50 -28.42 37.30
CA ILE A 12 -0.41 -28.37 35.86
C ILE A 12 0.67 -27.34 35.58
N GLY A 13 1.74 -27.82 34.94
CA GLY A 13 3.06 -27.20 34.89
C GLY A 13 3.01 -25.68 34.84
N ASP A 14 3.86 -25.10 35.67
CA ASP A 14 4.18 -23.69 35.76
C ASP A 14 4.71 -23.20 34.38
N TYR A 15 3.79 -22.93 33.44
CA TYR A 15 4.13 -22.28 32.19
C TYR A 15 4.52 -20.85 32.56
N HIS A 16 5.82 -20.61 32.66
CA HIS A 16 6.38 -19.28 32.84
C HIS A 16 6.14 -18.47 31.56
N ILE A 17 4.94 -17.90 31.43
CA ILE A 17 4.59 -16.98 30.35
C ILE A 17 5.48 -15.75 30.46
N ASP A 18 6.28 -15.51 29.42
CA ASP A 18 7.15 -14.34 29.38
C ASP A 18 6.34 -13.08 29.08
N LYS A 19 5.87 -12.45 30.16
CA LYS A 19 5.08 -11.22 30.09
C LYS A 19 5.81 -10.07 29.41
N TYR A 20 7.15 -10.06 29.39
CA TYR A 20 7.91 -9.01 28.72
C TYR A 20 7.78 -9.16 27.20
N TRP A 21 8.02 -10.35 26.67
CA TRP A 21 7.84 -10.60 25.23
C TRP A 21 6.38 -10.49 24.79
N ASP A 22 5.43 -10.90 25.62
CA ASP A 22 4.00 -10.71 25.33
C ASP A 22 3.67 -9.22 25.15
N ASN A 23 4.09 -8.38 26.10
CA ASN A 23 3.85 -6.94 26.02
C ASN A 23 4.55 -6.31 24.80
N LEU A 24 5.77 -6.75 24.50
CA LEU A 24 6.51 -6.27 23.33
C LEU A 24 5.77 -6.62 22.03
N ILE A 25 5.37 -7.88 21.87
CA ILE A 25 4.63 -8.36 20.69
C ILE A 25 3.29 -7.62 20.55
N LEU A 26 2.57 -7.42 21.66
CA LEU A 26 1.32 -6.66 21.65
C LEU A 26 1.54 -5.22 21.17
N GLN A 27 2.58 -4.53 21.65
CA GLN A 27 2.89 -3.17 21.19
C GLN A 27 3.23 -3.13 19.70
N PHE A 28 4.03 -4.08 19.20
CA PHE A 28 4.33 -4.20 17.77
C PHE A 28 3.07 -4.48 16.95
N LEU A 29 2.22 -5.39 17.40
CA LEU A 29 0.97 -5.74 16.73
C LEU A 29 0.04 -4.52 16.65
N HIS A 30 -0.16 -3.81 17.76
CA HIS A 30 -0.93 -2.57 17.78
C HIS A 30 -0.39 -1.56 16.77
N LYS A 31 0.95 -1.42 16.69
CA LYS A 31 1.57 -0.49 15.77
C LYS A 31 1.34 -0.87 14.30
N VAL A 32 1.46 -2.15 13.97
CA VAL A 32 1.20 -2.67 12.62
C VAL A 32 -0.26 -2.45 12.23
N LEU A 33 -1.20 -2.79 13.12
CA LEU A 33 -2.63 -2.61 12.87
C LEU A 33 -3.02 -1.15 12.64
N GLU A 34 -2.43 -0.21 13.38
CA GLU A 34 -2.62 1.22 13.16
C GLU A 34 -2.17 1.64 11.75
N LEU A 35 -0.99 1.16 11.33
CA LEU A 35 -0.42 1.49 10.02
C LEU A 35 -1.24 0.88 8.88
N GLU A 36 -1.69 -0.36 9.02
CA GLU A 36 -2.58 -1.01 8.05
C GLU A 36 -3.93 -0.29 7.95
N SER A 37 -4.53 0.07 9.08
CA SER A 37 -5.77 0.84 9.12
C SER A 37 -5.62 2.18 8.39
N GLU A 38 -4.50 2.88 8.61
CA GLU A 38 -4.22 4.13 7.93
C GLU A 38 -4.00 3.93 6.42
N MET A 39 -3.32 2.86 6.01
CA MET A 39 -3.16 2.50 4.60
C MET A 39 -4.53 2.30 3.90
N TRP A 40 -5.49 1.65 4.56
CA TRP A 40 -6.83 1.45 4.01
C TRP A 40 -7.59 2.77 3.86
N ARG A 41 -7.55 3.64 4.88
CA ARG A 41 -8.17 4.97 4.80
C ARG A 41 -7.59 5.81 3.67
N LEU A 42 -6.25 5.82 3.56
CA LEU A 42 -5.55 6.54 2.50
C LEU A 42 -5.85 5.95 1.11
N SER A 43 -6.10 4.65 1.00
CA SER A 43 -6.46 4.02 -0.27
C SER A 43 -7.84 4.47 -0.76
N THR A 44 -8.82 4.52 0.13
CA THR A 44 -10.16 5.05 -0.19
C THR A 44 -10.11 6.52 -0.56
N LEU A 45 -9.44 7.35 0.27
CA LEU A 45 -9.28 8.77 -0.01
C LEU A 45 -8.51 9.00 -1.31
N GLY A 46 -7.42 8.25 -1.52
CA GLY A 46 -6.54 8.29 -2.69
C GLY A 46 -7.29 8.03 -3.99
N GLY A 47 -8.16 7.02 -4.00
CA GLY A 47 -9.03 6.75 -5.15
C GLY A 47 -9.95 7.93 -5.48
N ALA A 48 -10.60 8.51 -4.47
CA ALA A 48 -11.48 9.66 -4.65
C ALA A 48 -10.72 10.90 -5.17
N VAL A 49 -9.59 11.27 -4.55
CA VAL A 49 -8.81 12.45 -4.99
C VAL A 49 -8.12 12.23 -6.34
N SER A 50 -7.71 11.01 -6.66
CA SER A 50 -7.15 10.69 -7.98
C SER A 50 -8.19 10.85 -9.09
N ALA A 51 -9.44 10.42 -8.85
CA ALA A 51 -10.54 10.64 -9.79
C ALA A 51 -10.84 12.14 -9.97
N MET A 52 -10.79 12.93 -8.90
CA MET A 52 -10.94 14.38 -8.98
C MET A 52 -9.76 15.09 -9.67
N GLY A 53 -8.58 14.45 -9.71
CA GLY A 53 -7.38 14.96 -10.38
C GLY A 53 -7.56 15.21 -11.88
N PHE A 54 -8.52 14.55 -12.54
CA PHE A 54 -8.80 14.79 -13.96
C PHE A 54 -9.45 16.16 -14.23
N PHE A 55 -10.00 16.80 -13.21
CA PHE A 55 -10.75 18.06 -13.30
C PHE A 55 -10.00 19.24 -12.66
N SER A 56 -9.09 18.99 -11.72
CA SER A 56 -8.39 20.07 -11.01
C SER A 56 -7.02 19.65 -10.51
N GLU A 57 -6.03 20.49 -10.83
CA GLU A 57 -4.63 20.34 -10.43
C GLU A 57 -4.45 20.28 -8.90
N LYS A 58 -5.32 20.96 -8.14
CA LYS A 58 -5.30 20.91 -6.66
C LYS A 58 -5.48 19.48 -6.17
N PHE A 59 -6.34 18.70 -6.82
CA PHE A 59 -6.57 17.30 -6.47
C PHE A 59 -5.45 16.38 -6.94
N VAL A 60 -4.78 16.71 -8.05
CA VAL A 60 -3.55 16.00 -8.47
C VAL A 60 -2.47 16.11 -7.39
N LYS A 61 -2.21 17.32 -6.88
CA LYS A 61 -1.27 17.55 -5.78
C LYS A 61 -1.70 16.86 -4.48
N ALA A 62 -3.01 16.79 -4.21
CA ALA A 62 -3.53 16.03 -3.07
C ALA A 62 -3.31 14.52 -3.23
N ALA A 63 -3.60 13.96 -4.41
CA ALA A 63 -3.40 12.56 -4.73
C ALA A 63 -1.93 12.16 -4.58
N LEU A 64 -1.00 12.95 -5.13
CA LEU A 64 0.44 12.71 -4.96
C LEU A 64 0.87 12.70 -3.50
N ARG A 65 0.38 13.65 -2.68
CA ARG A 65 0.68 13.68 -1.24
C ARG A 65 0.14 12.44 -0.52
N VAL A 66 -1.07 11.99 -0.86
CA VAL A 66 -1.64 10.76 -0.31
C VAL A 66 -0.79 9.56 -0.71
N SER A 67 -0.43 9.41 -1.98
CA SER A 67 0.38 8.28 -2.47
C SER A 67 1.78 8.25 -1.86
N LEU A 68 2.40 9.41 -1.60
CA LEU A 68 3.69 9.47 -0.88
C LEU A 68 3.57 9.03 0.59
N ARG A 69 2.45 9.36 1.26
CA ARG A 69 2.18 8.86 2.61
C ARG A 69 1.95 7.35 2.61
N GLN A 70 1.18 6.84 1.65
CA GLN A 70 1.00 5.40 1.45
C GLN A 70 2.35 4.69 1.24
N LEU A 71 3.23 5.24 0.40
CA LEU A 71 4.56 4.68 0.18
C LEU A 71 5.36 4.56 1.48
N LYS A 72 5.37 5.62 2.30
CA LYS A 72 6.06 5.60 3.59
C LYS A 72 5.52 4.50 4.51
N ILE A 73 4.20 4.33 4.56
CA ILE A 73 3.56 3.27 5.36
C ILE A 73 3.92 1.89 4.79
N ALA A 74 3.83 1.69 3.47
CA ALA A 74 4.16 0.42 2.81
C ALA A 74 5.62 0.01 3.06
N GLN A 75 6.55 0.98 3.05
CA GLN A 75 7.96 0.74 3.37
C GLN A 75 8.16 0.28 4.82
N ILE A 76 7.39 0.83 5.77
CA ILE A 76 7.44 0.41 7.18
C ILE A 76 6.85 -0.99 7.35
N LEU A 77 5.74 -1.29 6.67
CA LEU A 77 5.11 -2.62 6.69
C LEU A 77 5.93 -3.68 5.95
N GLY A 78 6.79 -3.28 5.01
CA GLY A 78 7.70 -4.17 4.29
C GLY A 78 7.04 -5.02 3.21
N ASP A 79 5.79 -4.73 2.80
CA ASP A 79 5.13 -5.45 1.71
C ASP A 79 5.55 -4.91 0.34
N PRO A 80 6.34 -5.67 -0.45
CA PRO A 80 6.83 -5.20 -1.74
C PRO A 80 5.71 -4.97 -2.76
N ILE A 81 4.59 -5.69 -2.68
CA ILE A 81 3.46 -5.49 -3.60
C ILE A 81 2.79 -4.14 -3.30
N SER A 82 2.57 -3.81 -2.03
CA SER A 82 2.05 -2.50 -1.62
C SER A 82 2.98 -1.36 -2.00
N ILE A 83 4.30 -1.53 -1.85
CA ILE A 83 5.29 -0.54 -2.28
C ILE A 83 5.17 -0.29 -3.79
N ALA A 84 5.15 -1.35 -4.60
CA ALA A 84 5.01 -1.26 -6.04
C ALA A 84 3.70 -0.56 -6.45
N ARG A 85 2.58 -0.87 -5.78
CA ARG A 85 1.30 -0.17 -5.99
C ARG A 85 1.38 1.31 -5.69
N CYS A 86 2.05 1.72 -4.62
CA CYS A 86 2.22 3.13 -4.29
C CYS A 86 2.98 3.88 -5.39
N TYR A 87 4.00 3.26 -5.98
CA TYR A 87 4.69 3.83 -7.14
C TYR A 87 3.79 3.96 -8.38
N LEU A 88 2.86 3.03 -8.60
CA LEU A 88 1.86 3.15 -9.66
C LEU A 88 0.92 4.34 -9.41
N TYR A 89 0.48 4.57 -8.18
CA TYR A 89 -0.37 5.72 -7.82
C TYR A 89 0.37 7.05 -8.01
N ILE A 90 1.65 7.11 -7.59
CA ILE A 90 2.51 8.27 -7.85
C ILE A 90 2.64 8.50 -9.36
N SER A 91 2.83 7.43 -10.14
CA SER A 91 2.95 7.52 -11.60
C SER A 91 1.69 8.09 -12.25
N LEU A 92 0.50 7.70 -11.77
CA LEU A 92 -0.76 8.24 -12.25
C LEU A 92 -0.88 9.73 -11.94
N GLY A 93 -0.56 10.15 -10.72
CA GLY A 93 -0.53 11.57 -10.36
C GLY A 93 0.47 12.38 -11.20
N LEU A 94 1.66 11.84 -11.45
CA LEU A 94 2.65 12.46 -12.33
C LEU A 94 2.11 12.62 -13.77
N ALA A 95 1.39 11.63 -14.28
CA ALA A 95 0.80 11.73 -15.61
C ALA A 95 -0.36 12.74 -15.67
N GLN A 96 -1.17 12.84 -14.62
CA GLN A 96 -2.19 13.88 -14.49
C GLN A 96 -1.58 15.29 -14.40
N ASP A 97 -0.35 15.39 -13.88
CA ASP A 97 0.45 16.63 -13.81
C ASP A 97 1.33 16.87 -15.06
N GLY A 98 1.09 16.15 -16.16
CA GLY A 98 1.82 16.32 -17.43
C GLY A 98 3.23 15.68 -17.49
N HIS A 99 3.71 15.06 -16.40
CA HIS A 99 5.04 14.46 -16.30
C HIS A 99 5.12 13.03 -16.88
N PHE A 100 4.68 12.84 -18.13
CA PHE A 100 4.53 11.51 -18.76
C PHE A 100 5.81 10.69 -18.81
N LYS A 101 6.97 11.32 -19.06
CA LYS A 101 8.24 10.59 -19.18
C LYS A 101 8.56 9.85 -17.88
N LYS A 102 8.45 10.54 -16.74
CA LYS A 102 8.69 9.96 -15.40
C LYS A 102 7.65 8.89 -15.07
N ALA A 103 6.37 9.16 -15.35
CA ALA A 103 5.29 8.21 -15.11
C ALA A 103 5.49 6.90 -15.89
N ILE A 104 5.79 6.99 -17.19
CA ILE A 104 6.02 5.82 -18.06
C ILE A 104 7.24 5.02 -17.62
N THR A 105 8.35 5.68 -17.27
CA THR A 105 9.55 4.98 -16.80
C THR A 105 9.26 4.19 -15.52
N THR A 106 8.53 4.79 -14.59
CA THR A 106 8.17 4.15 -13.31
C THR A 106 7.27 2.94 -13.55
N VAL A 107 6.21 3.07 -14.34
CA VAL A 107 5.29 1.96 -14.68
C VAL A 107 6.03 0.79 -15.36
N ARG A 108 6.97 1.09 -16.26
CA ARG A 108 7.80 0.05 -16.90
C ARG A 108 8.73 -0.64 -15.90
N GLY A 109 9.28 0.11 -14.95
CA GLY A 109 10.08 -0.45 -13.85
C GLY A 109 9.27 -1.45 -13.03
N ILE A 110 8.08 -1.05 -12.57
CA ILE A 110 7.17 -1.91 -11.80
C ILE A 110 6.72 -3.14 -12.61
N TRP A 111 6.40 -2.98 -13.90
CA TRP A 111 6.06 -4.10 -14.77
C TRP A 111 7.19 -5.14 -14.85
N LYS A 112 8.42 -4.66 -15.04
CA LYS A 112 9.62 -5.51 -15.11
C LYS A 112 9.86 -6.21 -13.77
N GLU A 113 9.77 -5.49 -12.67
CA GLU A 113 9.93 -6.04 -11.32
C GLU A 113 8.86 -7.11 -11.04
N ASN A 114 7.60 -6.88 -11.41
CA ASN A 114 6.55 -7.87 -11.24
C ASN A 114 6.80 -9.16 -12.04
N ILE A 115 7.38 -9.06 -13.23
CA ILE A 115 7.73 -10.23 -14.05
C ILE A 115 8.91 -11.00 -13.48
N ILE A 116 9.87 -10.32 -12.84
CA ILE A 116 11.13 -10.92 -12.40
C ILE A 116 11.04 -11.48 -10.97
N SER A 117 10.38 -10.77 -10.05
CA SER A 117 10.43 -11.08 -8.61
C SER A 117 9.07 -11.29 -7.95
N LEU A 118 8.08 -10.42 -8.23
CA LEU A 118 6.85 -10.41 -7.43
C LEU A 118 5.79 -11.40 -7.93
N HIS A 119 5.72 -11.65 -9.23
CA HIS A 119 4.78 -12.56 -9.90
C HIS A 119 3.31 -12.40 -9.45
N SER A 120 2.88 -11.17 -9.14
CA SER A 120 1.54 -10.88 -8.65
C SER A 120 0.59 -10.55 -9.82
N GLU A 121 -0.47 -11.36 -9.97
CA GLU A 121 -1.52 -11.07 -10.96
C GLU A 121 -2.28 -9.79 -10.61
N PHE A 122 -2.44 -9.51 -9.31
CA PHE A 122 -3.07 -8.28 -8.85
C PHE A 122 -2.27 -7.04 -9.24
N LEU A 123 -0.95 -7.06 -9.00
CA LEU A 123 -0.07 -5.95 -9.39
C LEU A 123 -0.03 -5.76 -10.91
N LYS A 124 -0.02 -6.85 -11.67
CA LYS A 124 -0.11 -6.83 -13.13
C LYS A 124 -1.38 -6.11 -13.60
N ASN A 125 -2.53 -6.44 -13.03
CA ASN A 125 -3.81 -5.79 -13.35
C ASN A 125 -3.79 -4.29 -13.00
N CYS A 126 -3.27 -3.92 -11.83
CA CYS A 126 -3.09 -2.51 -11.48
C CYS A 126 -2.17 -1.78 -12.47
N THR A 127 -1.08 -2.41 -12.87
CA THR A 127 -0.09 -1.82 -13.80
C THR A 127 -0.71 -1.58 -15.17
N LEU A 128 -1.47 -2.54 -15.69
CA LEU A 128 -2.20 -2.41 -16.96
C LEU A 128 -3.23 -1.29 -16.89
N GLY A 129 -4.00 -1.21 -15.80
CA GLY A 129 -4.98 -0.15 -15.58
C GLY A 129 -4.33 1.23 -15.65
N VAL A 130 -3.26 1.45 -14.86
CA VAL A 130 -2.53 2.73 -14.85
C VAL A 130 -1.91 3.04 -16.21
N TRP A 131 -1.33 2.05 -16.88
CA TRP A 131 -0.76 2.23 -18.22
C TRP A 131 -1.80 2.72 -19.24
N MET A 132 -2.99 2.13 -19.24
CA MET A 132 -4.09 2.53 -20.13
C MET A 132 -4.57 3.95 -19.80
N THR A 133 -4.68 4.30 -18.52
CA THR A 133 -5.03 5.66 -18.09
C THR A 133 -4.00 6.68 -18.56
N ILE A 134 -2.70 6.42 -18.39
CA ILE A 134 -1.62 7.32 -18.84
C ILE A 134 -1.69 7.53 -20.37
N LYS A 135 -1.90 6.46 -21.14
CA LYS A 135 -2.07 6.54 -22.59
C LYS A 135 -3.27 7.40 -22.99
N TRP A 136 -4.38 7.25 -22.27
CA TRP A 136 -5.58 8.04 -22.50
C TRP A 136 -5.33 9.53 -22.20
N ILE A 137 -4.73 9.87 -21.04
CA ILE A 137 -4.40 11.26 -20.68
C ILE A 137 -3.53 11.90 -21.77
N LYS A 138 -2.46 11.20 -22.19
CA LYS A 138 -1.52 11.70 -23.21
C LYS A 138 -2.20 11.93 -24.56
N THR A 139 -3.14 11.06 -24.95
CA THR A 139 -3.92 11.23 -26.19
C THR A 139 -4.88 12.41 -26.07
N ARG A 140 -5.54 12.56 -24.92
CA ARG A 140 -6.45 13.67 -24.63
C ARG A 140 -5.75 15.02 -24.74
N GLU A 141 -4.57 15.17 -24.13
CA GLU A 141 -3.79 16.40 -24.22
C GLU A 141 -3.39 16.73 -25.67
N LYS A 142 -2.89 15.76 -26.43
CA LYS A 142 -2.54 15.98 -27.85
C LYS A 142 -3.72 16.48 -28.68
N ASN A 143 -4.94 16.04 -28.38
CA ASN A 143 -6.12 16.49 -29.09
C ASN A 143 -6.53 17.91 -28.71
N ILE A 144 -6.35 18.30 -27.43
CA ILE A 144 -6.56 19.68 -26.98
C ILE A 144 -5.62 20.64 -27.70
N PHE A 145 -4.33 20.31 -27.78
CA PHE A 145 -3.33 21.13 -28.49
C PHE A 145 -3.52 21.21 -30.01
N LYS A 146 -4.30 20.30 -30.62
CA LYS A 146 -4.65 20.37 -32.04
C LYS A 146 -5.85 21.28 -32.34
N LEU A 147 -6.62 21.62 -31.31
CA LEU A 147 -7.83 22.46 -31.42
C LEU A 147 -7.57 23.92 -31.02
N SER A 148 -6.40 24.21 -30.43
CA SER A 148 -5.90 25.54 -30.06
C SER A 148 -4.95 26.09 -31.13
#